data_AF-A0A2H0LRN2-F1
#
_entry.id   AF-A0A2H0LRN2-F1
#
_cell.length_a   1.000
_cell.length_b   1.000
_cell.length_c   1.000
_cell.angle_alpha   90.00
_cell.angle_beta   90.00
_cell.angle_gamma   90.00
#
_symmetry.space_group_name_H-M   'P 1'
#
loop_
_entity.id
_entity.type
_entity.pdbx_description
1 polymer ?
#
loop_
_entity_poly.entity_id
_entity_poly.type
_entity_poly.pdbx_seq_one_letter_code
_entity_poly.pdbx_strand_id
1 'polypeptide(L)'
;MNNQPEPKNQPRSLFQNWLSVIGAILSSVFFAVILVFVTLDFLGKEHNPYLGAVTYLILPIFLTIGLLLIPIGAFRERSKRQKRGYVRRFPHIDFNNPLHQKWAYTSIAIVTAFLIFSMFGAFRAYEFTESVTFCGKMCHVVMEPEYVAYHHSPHARVTCAECHIGPGADWFIKSKLSGSYQIYSVIANKFSRPIETPVKNLRPAQETCEQCHWPQKFFGAIEQDYEYFLPDENNTPWQTRMLMFVGGGAPQFGKRGGIHWHMNINNKMYYIAADEKREKIPWIKMIGPDGTEQVFVDEESEYSSENPPKGELRRMDCMDCHNRPSHNYKSPSVAVNEAMAFEAIDRSLPYIKREAVKALTGEYETKEEAVTKIRSKLMEFYQKEYPEVWTGKQVSLKSSIDEVARIYEHNFFPEMNVSWKEYPNHIGHMIFPGCFRCHDGKHKTETGNAISHDCKSCHSIIAQGPPDMPETSVDGLEFKHPEDIEEMWKEMACYDCHTGGAD
;
A
#
# COMPACT_ATOMS: atom_id res chain seq x y z
N MET A 1 -66.92 26.54 55.36
CA MET A 1 -65.52 26.06 55.40
C MET A 1 -65.38 24.97 54.34
N ASN A 2 -64.73 25.27 53.23
CA ASN A 2 -64.43 24.29 52.18
C ASN A 2 -62.94 24.44 51.86
N ASN A 3 -62.08 23.72 52.58
CA ASN A 3 -60.64 23.70 52.34
C ASN A 3 -60.36 22.64 51.27
N GLN A 4 -60.22 23.07 50.02
CA GLN A 4 -59.54 22.25 49.03
C GLN A 4 -58.02 22.35 49.26
N PRO A 5 -57.27 21.23 49.28
CA PRO A 5 -55.83 21.28 49.35
C PRO A 5 -55.25 21.77 48.01
N GLU A 6 -54.43 22.82 48.06
CA GLU A 6 -53.62 23.28 46.92
C GLU A 6 -52.76 22.13 46.36
N PRO A 7 -52.61 22.02 45.02
CA PRO A 7 -51.71 21.04 44.44
C PRO A 7 -50.27 21.39 44.82
N LYS A 8 -49.63 20.51 45.60
CA LYS A 8 -48.19 20.54 45.86
C LYS A 8 -47.45 20.57 44.52
N ASN A 9 -46.89 21.72 44.17
CA ASN A 9 -45.98 21.91 43.04
C ASN A 9 -44.86 20.87 43.13
N GLN A 10 -44.98 19.78 42.36
CA GLN A 10 -43.91 18.80 42.22
C GLN A 10 -42.70 19.54 41.64
N PRO A 11 -41.50 19.41 42.23
CA PRO A 11 -40.32 20.06 41.69
C PRO A 11 -40.12 19.56 40.26
N ARG A 12 -40.22 20.48 39.29
CA ARG A 12 -39.97 20.21 37.86
C ARG A 12 -38.68 19.42 37.71
N SER A 13 -38.64 18.44 36.81
CA SER A 13 -37.43 17.63 36.61
C SER A 13 -36.22 18.52 36.25
N LEU A 14 -35.01 18.12 36.63
CA LEU A 14 -33.78 18.82 36.23
C LEU A 14 -33.56 18.76 34.70
N PHE A 15 -34.19 17.78 34.04
CA PHE A 15 -34.15 17.59 32.59
C PHE A 15 -35.20 18.44 31.84
N GLN A 16 -36.12 19.13 32.54
CA GLN A 16 -37.11 20.04 31.93
C GLN A 16 -36.49 21.42 31.67
N ASN A 17 -35.44 21.46 30.86
CA ASN A 17 -34.83 22.68 30.35
C ASN A 17 -34.63 22.55 28.83
N TRP A 18 -34.67 23.68 28.10
CA TRP A 18 -34.57 23.67 26.64
C TRP A 18 -33.32 22.97 26.11
N LEU A 19 -32.19 23.05 26.83
CA LEU A 19 -30.93 22.42 26.40
C LEU A 19 -31.03 20.89 26.46
N SER A 20 -31.58 20.33 27.54
CA SER A 20 -31.80 18.88 27.67
C SER A 20 -32.89 18.37 26.72
N VAL A 21 -33.93 19.17 26.43
CA VAL A 21 -34.98 18.82 25.46
C VAL A 21 -34.42 18.79 24.03
N ILE A 22 -33.63 19.80 23.65
CA ILE A 22 -32.94 19.84 22.35
C ILE A 22 -31.98 18.65 22.23
N GLY A 23 -31.19 18.36 23.27
CA GLY A 23 -30.30 17.20 23.30
C GLY A 23 -31.04 15.88 23.12
N ALA A 24 -32.20 15.71 23.78
CA ALA A 24 -33.04 14.52 23.63
C ALA A 24 -33.61 14.38 22.22
N ILE A 25 -34.15 15.46 21.65
CA ILE A 25 -34.67 15.46 20.26
C ILE A 25 -33.57 15.11 19.28
N LEU A 26 -32.41 15.76 19.37
CA LEU A 26 -31.27 15.48 18.48
C LEU A 26 -30.81 14.03 18.61
N SER A 27 -30.65 13.53 19.84
CA SER A 27 -30.21 12.14 20.06
C SER A 27 -31.20 11.14 19.46
N SER A 28 -32.51 11.34 19.65
CA SER A 28 -33.54 10.46 19.09
C SER A 28 -33.57 10.50 17.57
N VAL A 29 -33.47 11.68 16.96
CA VAL A 29 -33.46 11.84 15.51
C VAL A 29 -32.22 11.18 14.91
N PHE A 30 -31.02 11.51 15.40
CA PHE A 30 -29.79 10.93 14.87
C PHE A 30 -29.71 9.43 15.11
N PHE A 31 -30.20 8.92 16.25
CA PHE A 31 -30.28 7.48 16.47
C PHE A 31 -31.20 6.79 15.45
N ALA A 32 -32.38 7.36 15.16
CA ALA A 32 -33.29 6.82 14.17
C ALA A 32 -32.68 6.85 12.76
N VAL A 33 -32.01 7.95 12.38
CA VAL A 33 -31.32 8.06 11.08
C VAL A 33 -30.19 7.05 10.98
N ILE A 34 -29.36 6.89 12.01
CA ILE A 34 -28.30 5.87 12.05
C ILE A 34 -28.91 4.48 11.86
N LEU A 35 -30.01 4.17 12.54
CA LEU A 35 -30.67 2.87 12.42
C LEU A 35 -31.16 2.60 10.99
N VAL A 36 -31.74 3.60 10.33
CA VAL A 36 -32.13 3.50 8.92
C VAL A 36 -30.90 3.26 8.03
N PHE A 37 -29.83 4.03 8.22
CA PHE A 37 -28.65 3.97 7.36
C PHE A 37 -27.88 2.65 7.55
N VAL A 38 -27.76 2.16 8.78
CA VAL A 38 -27.22 0.82 9.08
C VAL A 38 -28.07 -0.25 8.41
N THR A 39 -29.40 -0.11 8.43
CA THR A 39 -30.29 -1.06 7.75
C THR A 39 -30.10 -1.04 6.23
N LEU A 40 -29.96 0.16 5.64
CA LEU A 40 -29.68 0.31 4.21
C LEU A 40 -28.31 -0.27 3.82
N ASP A 41 -27.27 -0.01 4.62
CA ASP A 41 -25.93 -0.58 4.43
C ASP A 41 -25.95 -2.11 4.52
N PHE A 42 -26.68 -2.67 5.49
CA PHE A 42 -26.79 -4.12 5.69
C PHE A 42 -27.60 -4.83 4.59
N LEU A 43 -28.66 -4.20 4.07
CA LEU A 43 -29.48 -4.75 2.99
C LEU A 43 -28.91 -4.46 1.60
N GLY A 44 -27.97 -3.52 1.50
CA GLY A 44 -27.31 -3.14 0.27
C GLY A 44 -26.45 -4.27 -0.28
N LYS A 45 -26.54 -4.51 -1.60
CA LYS A 45 -25.66 -5.47 -2.29
C LYS A 45 -24.26 -4.91 -2.56
N GLU A 46 -24.12 -3.59 -2.57
CA GLU A 46 -22.85 -2.90 -2.84
C GLU A 46 -22.49 -1.94 -1.71
N HIS A 47 -21.21 -1.93 -1.34
CA HIS A 47 -20.67 -1.08 -0.29
C HIS A 47 -20.33 0.30 -0.85
N ASN A 48 -21.15 1.30 -0.56
CA ASN A 48 -20.87 2.70 -0.91
C ASN A 48 -19.93 3.33 0.14
N PRO A 49 -18.70 3.75 -0.22
CA PRO A 49 -17.74 4.34 0.71
C PRO A 49 -18.32 5.54 1.49
N TYR A 50 -19.10 6.39 0.81
CA TYR A 50 -19.68 7.59 1.40
C TYR A 50 -20.80 7.26 2.38
N LEU A 51 -21.61 6.24 2.08
CA LEU A 51 -22.63 5.76 3.00
C LEU A 51 -21.98 5.27 4.30
N GLY A 52 -20.92 4.45 4.20
CA GLY A 52 -20.16 3.99 5.36
C GLY A 52 -19.57 5.13 6.19
N ALA A 53 -18.93 6.11 5.55
CA ALA A 53 -18.34 7.26 6.23
C ALA A 53 -19.39 8.11 6.97
N VAL A 54 -20.52 8.41 6.31
CA VAL A 54 -21.61 9.17 6.95
C VAL A 54 -22.19 8.39 8.13
N THR A 55 -22.45 7.09 7.94
CA THR A 55 -23.12 6.24 8.92
C THR A 55 -22.27 5.98 10.16
N TYR A 56 -21.00 5.65 9.97
CA TYR A 56 -20.14 5.15 11.05
C TYR A 56 -19.19 6.20 11.62
N LEU A 57 -18.97 7.34 10.95
CA LEU A 57 -18.08 8.40 11.44
C LEU A 57 -18.83 9.70 11.73
N ILE A 58 -19.67 10.19 10.82
CA ILE A 58 -20.27 11.53 10.93
C ILE A 58 -21.50 11.53 11.84
N LEU A 59 -22.50 10.69 11.59
CA LEU A 59 -23.74 10.67 12.37
C LEU A 59 -23.53 10.37 13.86
N PRO A 60 -22.61 9.46 14.27
CA PRO A 60 -22.32 9.21 15.68
C PRO A 60 -21.77 10.43 16.43
N ILE A 61 -21.08 11.36 15.76
CA ILE A 61 -20.61 12.62 16.37
C ILE A 61 -21.82 13.45 16.79
N PHE A 62 -22.81 13.62 15.91
CA PHE A 62 -24.02 14.39 16.22
C PHE A 62 -24.89 13.73 17.29
N LEU A 63 -25.01 12.39 17.27
CA LEU A 63 -25.64 11.63 18.35
C LEU A 63 -24.94 11.89 19.69
N THR A 64 -23.61 11.84 19.71
CA THR A 64 -22.80 12.07 20.92
C THR A 64 -22.97 13.50 21.44
N ILE A 65 -22.97 14.50 20.56
CA ILE A 65 -23.25 15.90 20.92
C ILE A 65 -24.65 16.00 21.55
N GLY A 66 -25.66 15.42 20.92
CA GLY A 66 -27.03 15.38 21.46
C GLY A 66 -27.09 14.78 22.86
N LEU A 67 -26.41 13.64 23.07
CA LEU A 67 -26.36 12.95 24.35
C LEU A 67 -25.63 13.77 25.42
N LEU A 68 -24.57 14.51 25.06
CA LEU A 68 -23.84 15.40 25.99
C LEU A 68 -24.65 16.64 26.38
N LEU A 69 -25.50 17.17 25.49
CA LEU A 69 -26.37 18.31 25.81
C LEU A 69 -27.36 18.00 26.94
N ILE A 70 -27.79 16.74 27.09
CA ILE A 70 -28.73 16.30 28.13
C ILE A 70 -28.18 16.53 29.55
N PRO A 71 -27.02 15.94 29.95
CA PRO A 71 -26.42 16.17 31.27
C PRO A 71 -25.91 17.60 31.43
N ILE A 72 -25.42 18.26 30.38
CA ILE A 72 -25.01 19.68 30.46
C ILE A 72 -26.21 20.57 30.81
N GLY A 73 -27.36 20.35 30.17
CA GLY A 73 -28.61 21.05 30.49
C GLY A 73 -29.05 20.80 31.93
N ALA A 74 -29.03 19.54 32.36
CA ALA A 74 -29.38 19.16 33.73
C ALA A 74 -28.42 19.77 34.77
N PHE A 75 -27.12 19.81 34.49
CA PHE A 75 -26.11 20.41 35.36
C PHE A 75 -26.24 21.93 35.45
N ARG A 76 -26.52 22.60 34.33
CA ARG A 76 -26.77 24.05 34.30
C ARG A 76 -28.05 24.42 35.06
N GLU A 77 -29.12 23.65 34.86
CA GLU A 77 -30.38 23.85 35.57
C GLU A 77 -30.22 23.58 37.08
N ARG A 78 -29.48 22.53 37.45
CA ARG A 78 -29.09 22.25 38.83
C ARG A 78 -28.35 23.43 39.46
N SER A 79 -27.33 23.96 38.78
CA SER A 79 -26.53 25.08 39.27
C SER A 79 -27.38 26.34 39.46
N LYS A 80 -28.32 26.62 38.55
CA LYS A 80 -29.28 27.72 38.68
C LYS A 80 -30.20 27.55 39.88
N ARG A 81 -30.69 26.33 40.14
CA ARG A 81 -31.59 26.05 41.28
C ARG A 81 -30.87 26.10 42.61
N GLN A 82 -29.63 25.63 42.70
CA GLN A 82 -28.80 25.77 43.90
C GLN A 82 -28.56 27.25 44.25
N LYS A 83 -28.25 28.09 43.26
CA LYS A 83 -28.13 29.55 43.44
C LYS A 83 -29.44 30.22 43.88
N ARG A 84 -30.59 29.59 43.63
CA ARG A 84 -31.94 30.05 44.04
C ARG A 84 -32.41 29.47 45.38
N GLY A 85 -31.53 28.81 46.14
CA GLY A 85 -31.85 28.30 47.48
C GLY A 85 -32.64 26.99 47.53
N TYR A 86 -32.72 26.24 46.42
CA TYR A 86 -33.40 24.93 46.43
C TYR A 86 -32.59 23.88 47.22
N VAL A 87 -33.18 23.34 48.29
CA VAL A 87 -32.62 22.23 49.08
C VAL A 87 -32.96 20.89 48.44
N ARG A 88 -31.93 20.05 48.25
CA ARG A 88 -32.01 18.77 47.55
C ARG A 88 -32.59 17.68 48.45
N ARG A 89 -33.49 16.85 47.92
CA ARG A 89 -33.69 15.48 48.43
C ARG A 89 -32.89 14.55 47.52
N PHE A 90 -32.08 13.66 48.09
CA PHE A 90 -31.46 12.59 47.31
C PHE A 90 -32.57 11.69 46.73
N PRO A 91 -32.41 11.17 45.50
CA PRO A 91 -33.33 10.17 44.98
C PRO A 91 -33.34 8.97 45.94
N HIS A 92 -34.53 8.61 46.43
CA HIS A 92 -34.74 7.42 47.26
C HIS A 92 -35.20 6.29 46.34
N ILE A 93 -34.31 5.32 46.10
CA ILE A 93 -34.62 4.12 45.32
C ILE A 93 -35.09 3.04 46.29
N ASP A 94 -36.38 2.74 46.24
CA ASP A 94 -36.99 1.66 47.03
C ASP A 94 -37.37 0.50 46.11
N PHE A 95 -36.61 -0.59 46.18
CA PHE A 95 -36.86 -1.79 45.37
C PHE A 95 -38.07 -2.60 45.83
N ASN A 96 -38.74 -2.24 46.93
CA ASN A 96 -40.03 -2.85 47.30
C ASN A 96 -41.22 -2.16 46.64
N ASN A 97 -41.02 -0.99 46.02
CA ASN A 97 -42.06 -0.27 45.29
C ASN A 97 -42.12 -0.73 43.82
N PRO A 98 -43.27 -1.23 43.31
CA PRO A 98 -43.38 -1.71 41.93
C PRO A 98 -43.12 -0.63 40.87
N LEU A 99 -43.36 0.64 41.18
CA LEU A 99 -43.02 1.75 40.27
C LEU A 99 -41.52 1.93 40.14
N HIS A 100 -40.78 1.90 41.26
CA HIS A 100 -39.32 2.01 41.24
C HIS A 100 -38.68 0.79 40.57
N GLN A 101 -39.20 -0.42 40.80
CA GLN A 101 -38.78 -1.61 40.08
C GLN A 101 -38.99 -1.47 38.57
N LYS A 102 -40.17 -1.00 38.13
CA LYS A 102 -40.45 -0.75 36.71
C LYS A 102 -39.46 0.25 36.11
N TRP A 103 -39.25 1.41 36.75
CA TRP A 103 -38.28 2.41 36.28
C TRP A 103 -36.85 1.87 36.25
N ALA A 104 -36.44 1.10 37.27
CA ALA A 104 -35.12 0.49 37.34
C ALA A 104 -34.93 -0.53 36.20
N TYR A 105 -35.84 -1.48 36.02
CA TYR A 105 -35.75 -2.48 34.94
C TYR A 105 -35.84 -1.87 33.55
N THR A 106 -36.73 -0.90 33.33
CA THR A 106 -36.80 -0.18 32.05
C THR A 106 -35.51 0.62 31.78
N SER A 107 -34.95 1.29 32.79
CA SER A 107 -33.70 2.03 32.63
C SER A 107 -32.52 1.08 32.34
N ILE A 108 -32.43 -0.04 33.06
CA ILE A 108 -31.43 -1.08 32.80
C ILE A 108 -31.58 -1.60 31.37
N ALA A 109 -32.79 -1.95 30.94
CA ALA A 109 -33.04 -2.45 29.58
C ALA A 109 -32.63 -1.44 28.51
N ILE A 110 -32.98 -0.15 28.68
CA ILE A 110 -32.62 0.91 27.73
C ILE A 110 -31.10 1.13 27.71
N VAL A 111 -30.45 1.19 28.87
CA VAL A 111 -28.99 1.39 28.96
C VAL A 111 -28.26 0.19 28.34
N THR A 112 -28.67 -1.03 28.65
CA THR A 112 -28.09 -2.24 28.05
C THR A 112 -28.26 -2.24 26.54
N ALA A 113 -29.46 -1.95 26.02
CA ALA A 113 -29.69 -1.84 24.59
C ALA A 113 -28.80 -0.76 23.95
N PHE A 114 -28.71 0.43 24.57
CA PHE A 114 -27.86 1.51 24.09
C PHE A 114 -26.37 1.11 24.06
N LEU A 115 -25.87 0.42 25.10
CA LEU A 115 -24.49 -0.06 25.15
C LEU A 115 -24.22 -1.11 24.06
N ILE A 116 -25.15 -2.04 23.83
CA ILE A 116 -25.04 -3.03 22.75
C ILE A 116 -25.00 -2.34 21.38
N PHE A 117 -25.92 -1.40 21.12
CA PHE A 117 -25.92 -0.64 19.86
C PHE A 117 -24.66 0.21 19.69
N SER A 118 -24.17 0.83 20.76
CA SER A 118 -22.95 1.63 20.73
C SER A 118 -21.72 0.75 20.46
N MET A 119 -21.65 -0.43 21.08
CA MET A 119 -20.60 -1.41 20.83
C MET A 119 -20.64 -1.90 19.37
N PHE A 120 -21.83 -2.21 18.85
CA PHE A 120 -22.01 -2.59 17.45
C PHE A 120 -21.58 -1.46 16.50
N GLY A 121 -22.01 -0.22 16.75
CA GLY A 121 -21.64 0.94 15.95
C GLY A 121 -20.13 1.22 15.98
N ALA A 122 -19.50 1.12 17.15
CA ALA A 122 -18.05 1.26 17.30
C ALA A 122 -17.29 0.16 16.55
N PHE A 123 -17.76 -1.08 16.61
CA PHE A 123 -17.19 -2.19 15.87
C PHE A 123 -17.30 -1.99 14.35
N ARG A 124 -18.46 -1.56 13.85
CA ARG A 124 -18.63 -1.24 12.42
C ARG A 124 -17.78 -0.05 11.97
N ALA A 125 -17.63 0.97 12.80
CA ALA A 125 -16.73 2.09 12.53
C ALA A 125 -15.27 1.63 12.47
N TYR A 126 -14.87 0.75 13.40
CA TYR A 126 -13.57 0.10 13.39
C TYR A 126 -13.33 -0.66 12.07
N GLU A 127 -14.20 -1.62 11.72
CA GLU A 127 -14.10 -2.40 10.48
C GLU A 127 -14.07 -1.50 9.23
N PHE A 128 -14.92 -0.47 9.18
CA PHE A 128 -14.97 0.45 8.06
C PHE A 128 -13.63 1.18 7.90
N THR A 129 -13.07 1.74 8.98
CA THR A 129 -11.80 2.50 8.93
C THR A 129 -10.54 1.65 8.69
N GLU A 130 -10.67 0.33 8.66
CA GLU A 130 -9.59 -0.61 8.32
C GLU A 130 -9.82 -1.32 6.98
N SER A 131 -10.95 -1.03 6.33
CA SER A 131 -11.28 -1.60 5.03
C SER A 131 -10.44 -0.98 3.90
N VAL A 132 -10.20 -1.79 2.86
CA VAL A 132 -9.60 -1.33 1.60
C VAL A 132 -10.42 -0.19 0.98
N THR A 133 -11.75 -0.23 1.13
CA THR A 133 -12.66 0.81 0.66
C THR A 133 -12.36 2.16 1.31
N PHE A 134 -12.18 2.20 2.63
CA PHE A 134 -11.87 3.43 3.35
C PHE A 134 -10.50 3.97 2.94
N CYS A 135 -9.46 3.12 3.01
CA CYS A 135 -8.09 3.52 2.70
C CYS A 135 -7.90 3.95 1.23
N GLY A 136 -8.54 3.25 0.28
CA GLY A 136 -8.29 3.46 -1.14
C GLY A 136 -9.26 4.40 -1.86
N LYS A 137 -10.53 4.49 -1.42
CA LYS A 137 -11.57 5.25 -2.16
C LYS A 137 -11.96 6.57 -1.51
N MET A 138 -11.70 6.78 -0.22
CA MET A 138 -12.11 8.02 0.45
C MET A 138 -11.31 9.23 -0.01
N CYS A 139 -9.99 9.08 -0.16
CA CYS A 139 -9.08 10.11 -0.67
C CYS A 139 -8.70 9.76 -2.11
N HIS A 140 -9.69 9.64 -3.00
CA HIS A 140 -9.51 9.04 -4.33
C HIS A 140 -8.33 9.61 -5.11
N VAL A 141 -8.13 10.94 -5.19
CA VAL A 141 -6.98 11.50 -5.94
C VAL A 141 -5.64 11.05 -5.37
N VAL A 142 -5.48 11.07 -4.04
CA VAL A 142 -4.20 10.78 -3.38
C VAL A 142 -3.92 9.29 -3.33
N MET A 143 -4.96 8.48 -3.16
CA MET A 143 -4.85 7.04 -2.91
C MET A 143 -5.12 6.19 -4.15
N GLU A 144 -5.60 6.77 -5.26
CA GLU A 144 -5.81 6.06 -6.51
C GLU A 144 -4.58 5.29 -7.00
N PRO A 145 -3.35 5.86 -7.02
CA PRO A 145 -2.16 5.12 -7.45
C PRO A 145 -1.96 3.83 -6.65
N GLU A 146 -1.99 3.94 -5.32
CA GLU A 146 -1.76 2.81 -4.42
C GLU A 146 -2.92 1.80 -4.48
N TYR A 147 -4.16 2.27 -4.61
CA TYR A 147 -5.37 1.43 -4.70
C TYR A 147 -5.43 0.64 -6.00
N VAL A 148 -5.12 1.26 -7.13
CA VAL A 148 -5.10 0.60 -8.45
C VAL A 148 -3.97 -0.44 -8.49
N ALA A 149 -2.76 -0.07 -8.05
CA ALA A 149 -1.63 -1.00 -8.00
C ALA A 149 -1.91 -2.19 -7.05
N TYR A 150 -2.56 -1.94 -5.90
CA TYR A 150 -2.98 -2.97 -4.95
C TYR A 150 -3.83 -4.08 -5.59
N HIS A 151 -4.85 -3.70 -6.37
CA HIS A 151 -5.76 -4.67 -7.01
C HIS A 151 -5.09 -5.52 -8.08
N HIS A 152 -3.98 -5.05 -8.63
CA HIS A 152 -3.20 -5.75 -9.64
C HIS A 152 -1.96 -6.45 -9.05
N SER A 153 -1.88 -6.57 -7.72
CA SER A 153 -0.76 -7.17 -7.02
C SER A 153 -1.06 -8.60 -6.51
N PRO A 154 -0.02 -9.38 -6.19
CA PRO A 154 -0.18 -10.67 -5.50
C PRO A 154 -0.89 -10.57 -4.14
N HIS A 155 -1.00 -9.35 -3.57
CA HIS A 155 -1.58 -9.07 -2.27
C HIS A 155 -2.99 -8.44 -2.36
N ALA A 156 -3.65 -8.46 -3.52
CA ALA A 156 -4.98 -7.85 -3.74
C ALA A 156 -6.11 -8.37 -2.82
N ARG A 157 -5.85 -9.41 -2.02
CA ARG A 157 -6.77 -10.00 -1.05
C ARG A 157 -6.33 -9.84 0.41
N VAL A 158 -5.23 -9.13 0.67
CA VAL A 158 -4.75 -8.78 2.01
C VAL A 158 -5.14 -7.34 2.28
N THR A 159 -5.86 -7.06 3.35
CA THR A 159 -6.34 -5.70 3.64
C THR A 159 -5.18 -4.74 3.88
N CYS A 160 -5.40 -3.44 3.60
CA CYS A 160 -4.39 -2.41 3.87
C CYS A 160 -3.94 -2.41 5.34
N ALA A 161 -4.87 -2.69 6.26
CA ALA A 161 -4.62 -2.68 7.70
C ALA A 161 -3.68 -3.80 8.17
N GLU A 162 -3.69 -4.96 7.51
CA GLU A 162 -2.80 -6.09 7.86
C GLU A 162 -1.31 -5.72 7.67
N CYS A 163 -1.01 -4.90 6.68
CA CYS A 163 0.35 -4.39 6.43
C CYS A 163 0.65 -3.06 7.15
N HIS A 164 -0.26 -2.09 7.11
CA HIS A 164 0.01 -0.70 7.52
C HIS A 164 -0.40 -0.34 8.96
N ILE A 165 -1.32 -1.09 9.58
CA ILE A 165 -1.83 -0.78 10.92
C ILE A 165 -1.33 -1.81 11.91
N GLY A 166 -1.63 -3.09 11.68
CA GLY A 166 -1.26 -4.20 12.55
C GLY A 166 -2.18 -4.42 13.75
N PRO A 167 -2.15 -5.62 14.35
CA PRO A 167 -2.98 -5.95 15.50
C PRO A 167 -2.48 -5.25 16.78
N GLY A 168 -3.39 -5.09 17.74
CA GLY A 168 -3.06 -4.62 19.09
C GLY A 168 -3.36 -3.15 19.35
N ALA A 169 -3.54 -2.80 20.63
CA ALA A 169 -3.99 -1.48 21.04
C ALA A 169 -3.00 -0.35 20.70
N ASP A 170 -1.69 -0.61 20.81
CA ASP A 170 -0.65 0.40 20.54
C ASP A 170 -0.66 0.82 19.07
N TRP A 171 -0.72 -0.17 18.17
CA TRP A 171 -0.79 0.03 16.73
C TRP A 171 -2.11 0.66 16.30
N PHE A 172 -3.22 0.27 16.93
CA PHE A 172 -4.49 0.94 16.77
C PHE A 172 -4.40 2.45 17.11
N ILE A 173 -3.86 2.82 18.28
CA ILE A 173 -3.76 4.24 18.67
C ILE A 173 -2.82 5.01 17.73
N LYS A 174 -1.63 4.45 17.44
CA LYS A 174 -0.66 5.08 16.53
C LYS A 174 -1.28 5.34 15.15
N SER A 175 -1.96 4.35 14.58
CA SER A 175 -2.56 4.47 13.25
C SER A 175 -3.70 5.50 13.21
N LYS A 176 -4.55 5.59 14.24
CA LYS A 176 -5.62 6.60 14.26
C LYS A 176 -5.09 8.02 14.46
N LEU A 177 -4.02 8.20 15.23
CA LEU A 177 -3.35 9.50 15.35
C LEU A 177 -2.66 9.91 14.05
N SER A 178 -1.89 9.02 13.43
CA SER A 178 -1.23 9.29 12.14
C SER A 178 -2.25 9.49 11.02
N GLY A 179 -3.32 8.68 11.00
CA GLY A 179 -4.42 8.79 10.04
C GLY A 179 -5.18 10.10 10.17
N SER A 180 -5.39 10.60 11.40
CA SER A 180 -6.01 11.92 11.61
C SER A 180 -5.16 13.05 11.03
N TYR A 181 -3.83 12.96 11.17
CA TYR A 181 -2.91 13.90 10.53
C TYR A 181 -2.94 13.76 9.00
N GLN A 182 -3.01 12.55 8.45
CA GLN A 182 -3.14 12.33 7.00
C GLN A 182 -4.43 12.94 6.45
N ILE A 183 -5.57 12.77 7.13
CA ILE A 183 -6.84 13.40 6.76
C ILE A 183 -6.69 14.93 6.75
N TYR A 184 -6.08 15.50 7.79
CA TYR A 184 -5.78 16.93 7.82
C TYR A 184 -4.86 17.35 6.67
N SER A 185 -3.81 16.60 6.37
CA SER A 185 -2.89 16.85 5.26
C SER A 185 -3.62 16.85 3.92
N VAL A 186 -4.56 15.96 3.69
CA VAL A 186 -5.37 15.95 2.45
C VAL A 186 -6.30 17.17 2.39
N ILE A 187 -7.03 17.48 3.48
CA ILE A 187 -7.95 18.63 3.53
C ILE A 187 -7.20 19.96 3.35
N ALA A 188 -6.01 20.08 3.96
CA ALA A 188 -5.17 21.27 3.89
C ALA A 188 -4.23 21.29 2.67
N ASN A 189 -4.30 20.29 1.78
CA ASN A 189 -3.42 20.11 0.63
C ASN A 189 -1.90 20.15 1.00
N LYS A 190 -1.55 19.58 2.14
CA LYS A 190 -0.21 19.54 2.73
C LYS A 190 0.40 18.14 2.62
N PHE A 191 0.72 17.73 1.39
CA PHE A 191 1.38 16.46 1.07
C PHE A 191 2.24 16.61 -0.21
N SER A 192 3.23 15.73 -0.37
CA SER A 192 4.12 15.69 -1.54
C SER A 192 3.46 14.99 -2.73
N ARG A 193 3.90 15.29 -3.96
CA ARG A 193 3.49 14.60 -5.20
C ARG A 193 4.74 14.24 -6.00
N PRO A 194 5.16 12.97 -6.07
CA PRO A 194 4.54 11.80 -5.45
C PRO A 194 4.70 11.75 -3.92
N ILE A 195 4.01 10.80 -3.27
CA ILE A 195 4.14 10.58 -1.83
C ILE A 195 5.55 10.07 -1.54
N GLU A 196 6.26 10.72 -0.61
CA GLU A 196 7.65 10.35 -0.30
C GLU A 196 7.77 8.91 0.22
N THR A 197 8.80 8.22 -0.26
CA THR A 197 9.20 6.89 0.23
C THR A 197 10.69 6.90 0.60
N PRO A 198 11.12 6.08 1.57
CA PRO A 198 10.36 5.05 2.30
C PRO A 198 9.38 5.59 3.35
N VAL A 199 8.33 4.83 3.65
CA VAL A 199 7.34 5.17 4.67
C VAL A 199 7.96 5.05 6.07
N LYS A 200 8.04 6.18 6.80
CA LYS A 200 8.76 6.28 8.09
C LYS A 200 8.13 5.49 9.25
N ASN A 201 6.83 5.22 9.21
CA ASN A 201 6.08 4.58 10.30
C ASN A 201 5.55 3.19 9.92
N LEU A 202 6.20 2.50 8.98
CA LEU A 202 5.81 1.15 8.63
C LEU A 202 6.22 0.16 9.73
N ARG A 203 5.42 -0.88 9.92
CA ARG A 203 5.71 -1.95 10.87
C ARG A 203 6.93 -2.77 10.42
N PRO A 204 7.69 -3.34 11.36
CA PRO A 204 8.80 -4.24 11.03
C PRO A 204 8.33 -5.43 10.18
N ALA A 205 9.15 -5.86 9.22
CA ALA A 205 8.83 -6.98 8.33
C ALA A 205 8.50 -8.29 9.09
N GLN A 206 9.08 -8.49 10.28
CA GLN A 206 8.82 -9.64 11.15
C GLN A 206 7.36 -9.72 11.63
N GLU A 207 6.71 -8.57 11.81
CA GLU A 207 5.33 -8.51 12.30
C GLU A 207 4.30 -8.35 11.17
N THR A 208 4.76 -8.19 9.93
CA THR A 208 3.93 -8.04 8.72
C THR A 208 4.17 -9.18 7.75
N CYS A 209 5.29 -9.13 7.03
CA CYS A 209 5.67 -10.09 6.00
C CYS A 209 5.79 -11.50 6.58
N GLU A 210 6.44 -11.65 7.74
CA GLU A 210 6.78 -12.96 8.31
C GLU A 210 5.57 -13.71 8.91
N GLN A 211 4.40 -13.08 8.99
CA GLN A 211 3.16 -13.74 9.39
C GLN A 211 2.60 -14.66 8.30
N CYS A 212 2.98 -14.41 7.04
CA CYS A 212 2.54 -15.18 5.88
C CYS A 212 3.71 -15.83 5.12
N HIS A 213 4.87 -15.17 5.09
CA HIS A 213 6.09 -15.67 4.46
C HIS A 213 7.04 -16.19 5.53
N TRP A 214 7.62 -17.38 5.38
CA TRP A 214 8.42 -17.99 6.45
C TRP A 214 9.92 -18.01 6.09
N PRO A 215 10.75 -17.03 6.50
CA PRO A 215 12.15 -16.95 6.05
C PRO A 215 13.02 -18.13 6.51
N GLN A 216 12.66 -18.79 7.60
CA GLN A 216 13.35 -19.96 8.12
C GLN A 216 13.12 -21.21 7.27
N LYS A 217 12.16 -21.20 6.35
CA LYS A 217 11.96 -22.29 5.40
C LYS A 217 12.83 -22.06 4.17
N PHE A 218 13.55 -23.10 3.76
CA PHE A 218 14.33 -23.06 2.53
C PHE A 218 13.42 -23.25 1.32
N PHE A 219 13.41 -22.28 0.41
CA PHE A 219 12.78 -22.37 -0.90
C PHE A 219 13.92 -22.54 -1.90
N GLY A 220 13.92 -23.62 -2.69
CA GLY A 220 15.02 -23.93 -3.60
C GLY A 220 15.18 -22.93 -4.75
N ALA A 221 15.40 -23.44 -5.95
CA ALA A 221 15.32 -22.60 -7.14
C ALA A 221 13.85 -22.43 -7.57
N ILE A 222 13.47 -21.21 -7.95
CA ILE A 222 12.20 -20.93 -8.62
C ILE A 222 12.52 -20.50 -10.06
N GLU A 223 11.79 -21.06 -11.01
CA GLU A 223 11.90 -20.65 -12.39
C GLU A 223 11.26 -19.26 -12.61
N GLN A 224 11.97 -18.40 -13.33
CA GLN A 224 11.47 -17.15 -13.89
C GLN A 224 11.56 -17.24 -15.41
N ASP A 225 10.46 -16.89 -16.08
CA ASP A 225 10.36 -16.89 -17.53
C ASP A 225 10.01 -15.47 -17.98
N TYR A 226 10.93 -14.84 -18.70
CA TYR A 226 10.78 -13.49 -19.21
C TYR A 226 10.74 -13.52 -20.74
N GLU A 227 9.66 -12.97 -21.29
CA GLU A 227 9.54 -12.71 -22.72
C GLU A 227 9.76 -11.23 -23.00
N TYR A 228 10.66 -10.95 -23.92
CA TYR A 228 11.00 -9.62 -24.40
C TYR A 228 10.66 -9.51 -25.89
N PHE A 229 10.33 -8.30 -26.31
CA PHE A 229 10.12 -7.97 -27.71
C PHE A 229 10.99 -6.77 -28.06
N LEU A 230 11.78 -6.90 -29.12
CA LEU A 230 12.62 -5.81 -29.62
C LEU A 230 11.76 -4.68 -30.21
N PRO A 231 12.23 -3.42 -30.18
CA PRO A 231 11.50 -2.27 -30.74
C PRO A 231 11.64 -2.16 -32.26
N ASP A 232 11.72 -3.28 -32.97
CA ASP A 232 11.83 -3.38 -34.43
C ASP A 232 10.47 -3.63 -35.10
N GLU A 233 10.45 -3.73 -36.43
CA GLU A 233 9.21 -3.87 -37.19
C GLU A 233 8.50 -5.19 -36.88
N ASN A 234 9.28 -6.27 -36.70
CA ASN A 234 8.75 -7.60 -36.44
C ASN A 234 8.41 -7.85 -34.96
N ASN A 235 8.73 -6.89 -34.10
CA ASN A 235 8.73 -7.05 -32.65
C ASN A 235 9.46 -8.34 -32.25
N THR A 236 10.69 -8.52 -32.71
CA THR A 236 11.43 -9.78 -32.64
C THR A 236 11.44 -10.31 -31.20
N PRO A 237 10.89 -11.51 -30.96
CA PRO A 237 10.74 -12.05 -29.62
C PRO A 237 12.06 -12.62 -29.12
N TRP A 238 12.33 -12.45 -27.83
CA TRP A 238 13.47 -12.98 -27.12
C TRP A 238 13.03 -13.52 -25.76
N GLN A 239 13.32 -14.78 -25.49
CA GLN A 239 13.01 -15.40 -24.20
C GLN A 239 14.25 -15.47 -23.33
N THR A 240 14.08 -15.31 -22.02
CA THR A 240 15.11 -15.62 -21.02
C THR A 240 14.45 -16.37 -19.87
N ARG A 241 14.81 -17.65 -19.73
CA ARG A 241 14.40 -18.51 -18.62
C ARG A 241 15.56 -18.69 -17.67
N MET A 242 15.31 -18.47 -16.39
CA MET A 242 16.34 -18.59 -15.36
C MET A 242 15.79 -19.27 -14.11
N LEU A 243 16.69 -19.94 -13.40
CA LEU A 243 16.46 -20.44 -12.05
C LEU A 243 16.94 -19.38 -11.07
N MET A 244 16.02 -18.73 -10.38
CA MET A 244 16.31 -17.82 -9.28
C MET A 244 16.55 -18.62 -8.00
N PHE A 245 17.73 -18.48 -7.40
CA PHE A 245 18.08 -19.15 -6.15
C PHE A 245 17.49 -18.38 -4.97
N VAL A 246 16.26 -18.73 -4.60
CA VAL A 246 15.53 -18.06 -3.53
C VAL A 246 16.25 -18.24 -2.19
N GLY A 247 16.68 -19.46 -1.89
CA GLY A 247 17.39 -19.77 -0.66
C GLY A 247 16.50 -19.66 0.58
N GLY A 248 17.13 -19.45 1.74
CA GLY A 248 16.42 -19.25 3.02
C GLY A 248 17.21 -19.70 4.25
N GLY A 249 16.61 -19.51 5.43
CA GLY A 249 17.19 -19.83 6.72
C GLY A 249 17.40 -21.33 6.98
N ALA A 250 18.46 -21.63 7.72
CA ALA A 250 18.83 -22.91 8.35
C ALA A 250 18.34 -24.21 7.66
N PRO A 251 18.84 -24.57 6.47
CA PRO A 251 18.56 -25.90 5.94
C PRO A 251 19.28 -26.97 6.79
N GLN A 252 18.54 -27.96 7.30
CA GLN A 252 19.15 -29.12 7.97
C GLN A 252 20.04 -29.94 7.01
N PHE A 253 19.75 -29.88 5.70
CA PHE A 253 20.39 -30.73 4.66
C PHE A 253 20.67 -30.01 3.33
N GLY A 254 20.72 -28.67 3.29
CA GLY A 254 20.84 -27.88 2.04
C GLY A 254 21.98 -26.86 2.08
N LYS A 255 22.41 -26.38 0.91
CA LYS A 255 23.42 -25.32 0.83
C LYS A 255 22.85 -24.01 1.39
N ARG A 256 23.59 -23.35 2.28
CA ARG A 256 23.31 -21.96 2.69
C ARG A 256 23.65 -21.05 1.50
N GLY A 257 22.71 -20.24 1.02
CA GLY A 257 22.93 -19.36 -0.13
C GLY A 257 21.62 -18.84 -0.74
N GLY A 258 21.73 -18.17 -1.89
CA GLY A 258 20.62 -17.53 -2.59
C GLY A 258 20.33 -16.11 -2.11
N ILE A 259 19.39 -15.45 -2.78
CA ILE A 259 19.07 -14.03 -2.58
C ILE A 259 18.55 -13.72 -1.17
N HIS A 260 17.96 -14.70 -0.46
CA HIS A 260 17.51 -14.54 0.93
C HIS A 260 18.57 -14.87 1.99
N TRP A 261 19.84 -15.04 1.61
CA TRP A 261 20.90 -15.35 2.58
C TRP A 261 21.01 -14.29 3.71
N HIS A 262 20.78 -13.01 3.39
CA HIS A 262 20.77 -11.92 4.37
C HIS A 262 19.62 -12.03 5.39
N MET A 263 18.53 -12.72 5.03
CA MET A 263 17.37 -12.98 5.90
C MET A 263 17.56 -14.22 6.78
N ASN A 264 18.69 -14.91 6.66
CA ASN A 264 19.03 -16.04 7.52
C ASN A 264 19.14 -15.54 8.96
N ILE A 265 18.24 -16.00 9.83
CA ILE A 265 18.15 -15.64 11.26
C ILE A 265 19.47 -15.72 12.03
N ASN A 266 20.42 -16.55 11.58
CA ASN A 266 21.72 -16.70 12.24
C ASN A 266 22.71 -15.57 11.89
N ASN A 267 22.45 -14.79 10.84
CA ASN A 267 23.26 -13.66 10.42
C ASN A 267 22.48 -12.37 10.67
N LYS A 268 23.11 -11.35 11.26
CA LYS A 268 22.50 -10.02 11.39
C LYS A 268 23.23 -9.06 10.46
N MET A 269 22.50 -8.58 9.46
CA MET A 269 22.98 -7.57 8.52
C MET A 269 22.45 -6.19 8.94
N TYR A 270 23.37 -5.24 9.05
CA TYR A 270 23.09 -3.84 9.30
C TYR A 270 23.71 -3.01 8.20
N TYR A 271 23.13 -1.87 7.89
CA TYR A 271 23.69 -0.92 6.96
C TYR A 271 23.39 0.52 7.38
N ILE A 272 24.16 1.44 6.83
CA ILE A 272 23.90 2.88 6.92
C ILE A 272 23.91 3.42 5.50
N ALA A 273 22.76 3.94 5.06
CA ALA A 273 22.66 4.59 3.76
C ALA A 273 23.19 6.03 3.80
N ALA A 274 23.74 6.49 2.68
CA ALA A 274 24.18 7.87 2.50
C ALA A 274 23.04 8.82 2.09
N ASP A 275 21.90 8.28 1.66
CA ASP A 275 20.73 9.02 1.20
C ASP A 275 19.43 8.56 1.88
N GLU A 276 18.39 9.40 1.86
CA GLU A 276 17.10 9.08 2.49
C GLU A 276 16.32 7.96 1.78
N LYS A 277 16.49 7.83 0.44
CA LYS A 277 15.81 6.79 -0.35
C LYS A 277 16.44 5.40 -0.16
N ARG A 278 17.63 5.34 0.47
CA ARG A 278 18.41 4.13 0.72
C ARG A 278 18.91 3.47 -0.56
N GLU A 279 19.17 4.27 -1.60
CA GLU A 279 19.71 3.79 -2.86
C GLU A 279 21.25 3.68 -2.83
N LYS A 280 21.91 4.41 -1.93
CA LYS A 280 23.37 4.42 -1.76
C LYS A 280 23.72 3.84 -0.40
N ILE A 281 24.25 2.62 -0.39
CA ILE A 281 24.54 1.86 0.83
C ILE A 281 26.05 1.60 0.94
N PRO A 282 26.89 2.63 1.17
CA PRO A 282 28.34 2.47 1.13
C PRO A 282 28.93 1.75 2.34
N TRP A 283 28.12 1.48 3.38
CA TRP A 283 28.61 0.90 4.64
C TRP A 283 27.66 -0.19 5.13
N ILE A 284 28.21 -1.38 5.35
CA ILE A 284 27.47 -2.58 5.74
C ILE A 284 28.22 -3.27 6.88
N LYS A 285 27.50 -3.65 7.93
CA LYS A 285 28.03 -4.47 9.03
C LYS A 285 27.29 -5.79 9.11
N MET A 286 28.06 -6.86 9.05
CA MET A 286 27.61 -8.23 9.25
C MET A 286 28.03 -8.70 10.64
N ILE A 287 27.10 -9.34 11.35
CA ILE A 287 27.39 -10.09 12.58
C ILE A 287 27.02 -11.54 12.33
N GLY A 288 28.02 -12.42 12.36
CA GLY A 288 27.87 -13.85 12.15
C GLY A 288 27.24 -14.58 13.35
N PRO A 289 26.94 -15.89 13.20
CA PRO A 289 26.30 -16.69 14.25
C PRO A 289 27.19 -16.90 15.49
N ASP A 290 28.50 -16.88 15.28
CA ASP A 290 29.55 -16.97 16.30
C ASP A 290 29.88 -15.61 16.94
N GLY A 291 29.18 -14.55 16.52
CA GLY A 291 29.40 -13.18 16.99
C GLY A 291 30.55 -12.45 16.27
N THR A 292 31.17 -13.05 15.25
CA THR A 292 32.18 -12.36 14.45
C THR A 292 31.56 -11.17 13.72
N GLU A 293 32.22 -10.03 13.78
CA GLU A 293 31.79 -8.81 13.09
C GLU A 293 32.68 -8.55 11.89
N GLN A 294 32.06 -8.23 10.75
CA GLN A 294 32.75 -7.79 9.55
C GLN A 294 32.07 -6.53 9.01
N VAL A 295 32.88 -5.53 8.67
CA VAL A 295 32.40 -4.28 8.09
C VAL A 295 32.90 -4.21 6.65
N PHE A 296 31.97 -4.04 5.73
CA PHE A 296 32.22 -3.86 4.31
C PHE A 296 31.93 -2.41 3.96
N VAL A 297 32.87 -1.77 3.28
CA VAL A 297 32.76 -0.38 2.85
C VAL A 297 33.03 -0.32 1.35
N ASP A 298 32.21 0.45 0.64
CA ASP A 298 32.45 0.79 -0.76
C ASP A 298 33.78 1.54 -0.90
N GLU A 299 34.73 0.94 -1.62
CA GLU A 299 36.07 1.48 -1.83
C GLU A 299 36.10 2.79 -2.64
N GLU A 300 35.05 3.09 -3.39
CA GLU A 300 34.90 4.34 -4.14
C GLU A 300 34.23 5.45 -3.33
N SER A 301 33.77 5.13 -2.11
CA SER A 301 33.10 6.10 -1.24
C SER A 301 34.08 6.89 -0.35
N GLU A 302 33.62 8.00 0.22
CA GLU A 302 34.39 8.79 1.19
C GLU A 302 34.40 8.19 2.62
N TYR A 303 33.74 7.05 2.81
CA TYR A 303 33.52 6.45 4.13
C TYR A 303 34.59 5.40 4.46
N SER A 304 34.66 5.04 5.75
CA SER A 304 35.52 3.95 6.22
C SER A 304 34.81 3.14 7.30
N SER A 305 35.44 2.05 7.74
CA SER A 305 34.93 1.18 8.81
C SER A 305 34.62 1.97 10.09
N GLU A 306 35.51 2.91 10.45
CA GLU A 306 35.42 3.77 11.64
C GLU A 306 34.64 5.08 11.40
N ASN A 307 34.47 5.48 10.14
CA ASN A 307 33.74 6.69 9.75
C ASN A 307 32.57 6.36 8.82
N PRO A 308 31.45 5.81 9.36
CA PRO A 308 30.25 5.55 8.57
C PRO A 308 29.50 6.83 8.21
N PRO A 309 28.53 6.77 7.27
CA PRO A 309 27.62 7.88 7.01
C PRO A 309 26.81 8.28 8.27
N LYS A 310 26.27 9.50 8.29
CA LYS A 310 25.49 10.03 9.43
C LYS A 310 24.04 9.51 9.51
N GLY A 311 23.73 8.43 8.77
CA GLY A 311 22.38 7.88 8.65
C GLY A 311 21.96 7.00 9.83
N GLU A 312 20.76 6.42 9.71
CA GLU A 312 20.25 5.43 10.66
C GLU A 312 21.01 4.10 10.49
N LEU A 313 21.48 3.52 11.59
CA LEU A 313 21.94 2.13 11.60
C LEU A 313 20.73 1.20 11.53
N ARG A 314 20.40 0.78 10.31
CA ARG A 314 19.23 -0.03 10.03
C ARG A 314 19.60 -1.50 9.93
N ARG A 315 18.81 -2.37 10.56
CA ARG A 315 18.86 -3.81 10.30
C ARG A 315 18.17 -4.11 8.98
N MET A 316 18.85 -4.84 8.09
CA MET A 316 18.27 -5.24 6.81
C MET A 316 17.04 -6.13 7.04
N ASP A 317 15.96 -5.84 6.33
CA ASP A 317 14.71 -6.58 6.36
C ASP A 317 14.13 -6.79 4.94
N CYS A 318 12.98 -7.46 4.86
CA CYS A 318 12.34 -7.80 3.58
C CYS A 318 12.06 -6.58 2.71
N MET A 319 11.77 -5.41 3.29
CA MET A 319 11.36 -4.20 2.55
C MET A 319 12.54 -3.46 1.94
N ASP A 320 13.78 -3.76 2.33
CA ASP A 320 14.97 -3.19 1.69
C ASP A 320 15.14 -3.73 0.25
N CYS A 321 14.63 -4.95 -0.02
CA CYS A 321 14.61 -5.59 -1.35
C CYS A 321 13.20 -5.67 -1.97
N HIS A 322 12.19 -6.08 -1.21
CA HIS A 322 10.78 -6.14 -1.63
C HIS A 322 10.05 -4.83 -1.30
N ASN A 323 10.59 -3.70 -1.76
CA ASN A 323 10.10 -2.37 -1.39
C ASN A 323 8.73 -2.00 -2.01
N ARG A 324 8.24 -2.80 -2.97
CA ARG A 324 6.94 -2.63 -3.66
C ARG A 324 6.16 -3.95 -3.78
N PRO A 325 5.76 -4.60 -2.66
CA PRO A 325 5.14 -5.93 -2.71
C PRO A 325 3.68 -5.89 -3.18
N SER A 326 3.00 -4.75 -2.99
CA SER A 326 1.57 -4.57 -3.31
C SER A 326 1.30 -3.35 -4.20
N HIS A 327 2.26 -2.44 -4.33
CA HIS A 327 2.07 -1.16 -5.02
C HIS A 327 3.14 -0.98 -6.10
N ASN A 328 3.22 -1.93 -7.03
CA ASN A 328 4.24 -1.96 -8.07
C ASN A 328 3.75 -1.22 -9.32
N TYR A 329 4.48 -0.19 -9.74
CA TYR A 329 4.23 0.55 -10.97
C TYR A 329 5.20 0.06 -12.03
N LYS A 330 4.70 -0.73 -12.99
CA LYS A 330 5.53 -1.34 -14.02
C LYS A 330 6.02 -0.27 -15.01
N SER A 331 7.25 -0.43 -15.48
CA SER A 331 7.74 0.41 -16.58
C SER A 331 6.99 0.08 -17.87
N PRO A 332 6.86 1.05 -18.81
CA PRO A 332 6.23 0.82 -20.10
C PRO A 332 6.81 -0.39 -20.83
N SER A 333 8.14 -0.55 -20.82
CA SER A 333 8.76 -1.69 -21.50
C SER A 333 8.34 -3.03 -20.89
N VAL A 334 8.32 -3.16 -19.56
CA VAL A 334 7.89 -4.38 -18.87
C VAL A 334 6.41 -4.66 -19.12
N ALA A 335 5.54 -3.67 -18.92
CA ALA A 335 4.10 -3.85 -19.07
C ALA A 335 3.69 -4.21 -20.51
N VAL A 336 4.32 -3.59 -21.51
CA VAL A 336 4.07 -3.92 -22.92
C VAL A 336 4.59 -5.32 -23.27
N ASN A 337 5.76 -5.72 -22.76
CA ASN A 337 6.27 -7.08 -22.97
C ASN A 337 5.30 -8.13 -22.43
N GLU A 338 4.83 -7.97 -21.19
CA GLU A 338 3.85 -8.89 -20.61
C GLU A 338 2.54 -8.93 -21.42
N ALA A 339 2.01 -7.77 -21.80
CA ALA A 339 0.78 -7.71 -22.59
C ALA A 339 0.93 -8.37 -23.97
N MET A 340 2.11 -8.29 -24.60
CA MET A 340 2.40 -8.98 -25.86
C MET A 340 2.59 -10.49 -25.66
N ALA A 341 3.27 -10.90 -24.58
CA ALA A 341 3.48 -12.31 -24.24
C ALA A 341 2.15 -13.04 -23.99
N PHE A 342 1.18 -12.36 -23.36
CA PHE A 342 -0.17 -12.89 -23.13
C PHE A 342 -1.16 -12.60 -24.27
N GLU A 343 -0.68 -12.16 -25.44
CA GLU A 343 -1.49 -11.87 -26.64
C GLU A 343 -2.59 -10.81 -26.45
N ALA A 344 -2.51 -9.99 -25.40
CA ALA A 344 -3.40 -8.84 -25.20
C ALA A 344 -3.06 -7.68 -26.17
N ILE A 345 -1.79 -7.60 -26.59
CA ILE A 345 -1.32 -6.78 -27.70
C ILE A 345 -0.89 -7.73 -28.84
N ASP A 346 -1.45 -7.55 -30.03
CA ASP A 346 -1.11 -8.35 -31.20
C ASP A 346 0.29 -8.01 -31.71
N ARG A 347 1.23 -8.91 -31.45
CA ARG A 347 2.64 -8.80 -31.88
C ARG A 347 2.83 -8.76 -33.40
N SER A 348 1.81 -9.14 -34.19
CA SER A 348 1.86 -9.06 -35.66
C SER A 348 1.58 -7.65 -36.20
N LEU A 349 1.33 -6.68 -35.32
CA LEU A 349 1.24 -5.26 -35.66
C LEU A 349 2.66 -4.67 -35.74
N PRO A 350 3.07 -4.15 -36.91
CA PRO A 350 4.41 -3.61 -37.09
C PRO A 350 4.74 -2.52 -36.07
N TYR A 351 5.94 -2.59 -35.46
CA TYR A 351 6.45 -1.63 -34.47
C TYR A 351 5.56 -1.38 -33.23
N ILE A 352 4.59 -2.25 -32.93
CA ILE A 352 3.67 -2.00 -31.80
C ILE A 352 4.43 -1.87 -30.47
N LYS A 353 5.50 -2.63 -30.25
CA LYS A 353 6.36 -2.51 -29.07
C LYS A 353 6.93 -1.10 -28.93
N ARG A 354 7.56 -0.59 -29.99
CA ARG A 354 8.21 0.73 -30.02
C ARG A 354 7.19 1.84 -29.81
N GLU A 355 6.11 1.84 -30.59
CA GLU A 355 5.12 2.91 -30.54
C GLU A 355 4.29 2.90 -29.26
N ALA A 356 3.98 1.72 -28.69
CA ALA A 356 3.31 1.63 -27.39
C ALA A 356 4.18 2.21 -26.27
N VAL A 357 5.45 1.81 -26.18
CA VAL A 357 6.38 2.33 -25.18
C VAL A 357 6.54 3.85 -25.31
N LYS A 358 6.73 4.35 -26.54
CA LYS A 358 6.82 5.79 -26.83
C LYS A 358 5.54 6.57 -26.50
N ALA A 359 4.37 5.97 -26.73
CA ALA A 359 3.10 6.59 -26.38
C ALA A 359 2.92 6.66 -24.86
N LEU A 360 3.30 5.61 -24.13
CA LEU A 360 3.21 5.54 -22.67
C LEU A 360 4.18 6.48 -21.95
N THR A 361 5.34 6.78 -22.54
CA THR A 361 6.37 7.66 -21.95
C THR A 361 6.15 9.14 -22.24
N GLY A 362 5.05 9.51 -22.91
CA GLY A 362 4.70 10.90 -23.16
C GLY A 362 4.34 11.65 -21.87
N GLU A 363 4.45 12.99 -21.93
CA GLU A 363 3.99 13.86 -20.85
C GLU A 363 2.49 14.16 -21.01
N TYR A 364 1.75 13.99 -19.91
CA TYR A 364 0.30 14.16 -19.83
C TYR A 364 -0.07 14.81 -18.51
N GLU A 365 -1.07 15.70 -18.50
CA GLU A 365 -1.50 16.40 -17.29
C GLU A 365 -2.54 15.60 -16.50
N THR A 366 -3.41 14.87 -17.20
CA THR A 366 -4.41 13.99 -16.57
C THR A 366 -4.46 12.62 -17.20
N LYS A 367 -5.05 11.66 -16.48
CA LYS A 367 -5.27 10.31 -16.99
C LYS A 367 -6.17 10.29 -18.23
N GLU A 368 -7.26 11.07 -18.25
CA GLU A 368 -8.19 11.12 -19.39
C GLU A 368 -7.53 11.69 -20.65
N GLU A 369 -6.69 12.71 -20.47
CA GLU A 369 -5.90 13.29 -21.55
C GLU A 369 -4.90 12.27 -22.11
N ALA A 370 -4.16 11.60 -21.22
CA ALA A 370 -3.19 10.57 -21.60
C ALA A 370 -3.84 9.46 -22.43
N VAL A 371 -4.94 8.91 -21.94
CA VAL A 371 -5.70 7.85 -22.60
C VAL A 371 -6.16 8.29 -24.00
N THR A 372 -6.64 9.53 -24.14
CA THR A 372 -7.08 10.08 -25.43
C THR A 372 -5.90 10.24 -26.39
N LYS A 373 -4.78 10.83 -25.92
CA LYS A 373 -3.58 11.08 -26.74
C LYS A 373 -2.87 9.78 -27.14
N ILE A 374 -2.77 8.80 -26.26
CA ILE A 374 -2.20 7.48 -26.55
C ILE A 374 -2.96 6.82 -27.69
N ARG A 375 -4.30 6.79 -27.60
CA ARG A 375 -5.15 6.24 -28.66
C ARG A 375 -4.93 6.97 -29.99
N SER A 376 -4.96 8.31 -29.97
CA SER A 376 -4.76 9.12 -31.18
C SER A 376 -3.41 8.85 -31.83
N LYS A 377 -2.32 8.89 -31.06
CA LYS A 377 -0.94 8.68 -31.56
C LYS A 377 -0.81 7.32 -32.26
N LEU A 378 -1.31 6.25 -31.65
CA LEU A 378 -1.23 4.92 -32.23
C LEU A 378 -2.12 4.80 -33.48
N MET A 379 -3.36 5.31 -33.44
CA MET A 379 -4.24 5.29 -34.62
C MET A 379 -3.64 6.07 -35.79
N GLU A 380 -3.12 7.27 -35.54
CA GLU A 380 -2.48 8.12 -36.56
C GLU A 380 -1.24 7.45 -37.17
N PHE A 381 -0.43 6.78 -36.35
CA PHE A 381 0.73 6.02 -36.83
C PHE A 381 0.32 4.93 -37.83
N TYR A 382 -0.65 4.08 -37.47
CA TYR A 382 -1.08 3.01 -38.37
C TYR A 382 -1.86 3.53 -39.58
N GLN A 383 -2.63 4.60 -39.44
CA GLN A 383 -3.31 5.22 -40.57
C GLN A 383 -2.33 5.77 -41.61
N LYS A 384 -1.19 6.33 -41.16
CA LYS A 384 -0.21 6.98 -42.02
C LYS A 384 0.86 6.02 -42.55
N GLU A 385 1.47 5.23 -41.68
CA GLU A 385 2.64 4.40 -42.01
C GLU A 385 2.26 2.98 -42.45
N TYR A 386 1.11 2.45 -42.00
CA TYR A 386 0.63 1.10 -42.35
C TYR A 386 -0.86 1.05 -42.75
N PRO A 387 -1.27 1.69 -43.86
CA PRO A 387 -2.68 1.77 -44.28
C PRO A 387 -3.37 0.40 -44.48
N GLU A 388 -2.60 -0.63 -44.87
CA GLU A 388 -3.10 -1.99 -45.02
C GLU A 388 -3.46 -2.63 -43.67
N VAL A 389 -2.67 -2.36 -42.61
CA VAL A 389 -3.00 -2.79 -41.24
C VAL A 389 -4.21 -2.02 -40.73
N TRP A 390 -4.27 -0.71 -40.98
CA TRP A 390 -5.39 0.16 -40.59
C TRP A 390 -6.73 -0.29 -41.20
N THR A 391 -6.73 -0.86 -42.41
CA THR A 391 -7.95 -1.33 -43.08
C THR A 391 -8.22 -2.82 -42.83
N GLY A 392 -7.17 -3.65 -42.82
CA GLY A 392 -7.28 -5.11 -42.75
C GLY A 392 -7.30 -5.71 -41.33
N LYS A 393 -6.78 -5.00 -40.31
CA LYS A 393 -6.64 -5.51 -38.92
C LYS A 393 -7.33 -4.63 -37.88
N GLN A 394 -8.39 -3.89 -38.23
CA GLN A 394 -9.04 -2.91 -37.34
C GLN A 394 -9.41 -3.43 -35.95
N VAL A 395 -9.93 -4.66 -35.86
CA VAL A 395 -10.33 -5.25 -34.57
C VAL A 395 -9.12 -5.47 -33.66
N SER A 396 -8.08 -6.12 -34.20
CA SER A 396 -6.84 -6.40 -33.47
C SER A 396 -6.12 -5.12 -33.08
N LEU A 397 -6.03 -4.17 -34.02
CA LEU A 397 -5.42 -2.86 -33.79
C LEU A 397 -6.13 -2.11 -32.66
N LYS A 398 -7.46 -2.03 -32.71
CA LYS A 398 -8.24 -1.35 -31.66
C LYS A 398 -8.06 -2.01 -30.30
N SER A 399 -8.13 -3.34 -30.24
CA SER A 399 -7.92 -4.10 -28.99
C SER A 399 -6.53 -3.84 -28.40
N SER A 400 -5.49 -3.85 -29.25
CA SER A 400 -4.11 -3.59 -28.84
C SER A 400 -3.95 -2.15 -28.33
N ILE A 401 -4.53 -1.16 -29.01
CA ILE A 401 -4.51 0.24 -28.59
C ILE A 401 -5.24 0.43 -27.25
N ASP A 402 -6.38 -0.23 -27.06
CA ASP A 402 -7.14 -0.19 -25.81
C ASP A 402 -6.36 -0.87 -24.66
N GLU A 403 -5.55 -1.88 -24.96
CA GLU A 403 -4.60 -2.47 -23.99
C GLU A 403 -3.52 -1.49 -23.57
N VAL A 404 -2.89 -0.78 -24.53
CA VAL A 404 -1.87 0.23 -24.21
C VAL A 404 -2.46 1.34 -23.34
N ALA A 405 -3.68 1.80 -23.64
CA ALA A 405 -4.37 2.77 -22.79
C ALA A 405 -4.60 2.23 -21.36
N ARG A 406 -4.97 0.95 -21.22
CA ARG A 406 -5.18 0.32 -19.90
C ARG A 406 -3.89 0.15 -19.12
N ILE A 407 -2.78 -0.16 -19.79
CA ILE A 407 -1.45 -0.18 -19.17
C ILE A 407 -1.15 1.18 -18.53
N TYR A 408 -1.50 2.28 -19.21
CA TYR A 408 -1.33 3.63 -18.66
C TYR A 408 -2.18 3.83 -17.39
N GLU A 409 -3.48 3.52 -17.46
CA GLU A 409 -4.41 3.66 -16.33
C GLU A 409 -4.00 2.86 -15.08
N HIS A 410 -3.24 1.78 -15.25
CA HIS A 410 -2.79 0.92 -14.15
C HIS A 410 -1.45 1.33 -13.53
N ASN A 411 -0.60 2.06 -14.25
CA ASN A 411 0.79 2.28 -13.84
C ASN A 411 1.21 3.76 -13.73
N PHE A 412 0.38 4.69 -14.23
CA PHE A 412 0.73 6.10 -14.37
C PHE A 412 -0.38 6.98 -13.81
N PHE A 413 -0.01 7.94 -12.96
CA PHE A 413 -0.96 8.84 -12.31
C PHE A 413 -0.40 10.27 -12.31
N PRO A 414 -0.60 11.02 -13.41
CA PRO A 414 -0.11 12.40 -13.58
C PRO A 414 -0.44 13.34 -12.42
N GLU A 415 -1.66 13.25 -11.90
CA GLU A 415 -2.19 14.11 -10.85
C GLU A 415 -1.42 13.97 -9.52
N MET A 416 -0.76 12.82 -9.35
CA MET A 416 0.09 12.49 -8.20
C MET A 416 1.57 12.38 -8.57
N ASN A 417 1.96 12.67 -9.81
CA ASN A 417 3.31 12.46 -10.34
C ASN A 417 3.84 11.04 -10.07
N VAL A 418 2.99 10.02 -10.19
CA VAL A 418 3.39 8.62 -9.93
C VAL A 418 3.67 7.91 -11.24
N SER A 419 4.87 7.33 -11.33
CA SER A 419 5.31 6.44 -12.39
C SER A 419 6.44 5.54 -11.87
N TRP A 420 6.86 4.57 -12.68
CA TRP A 420 8.03 3.73 -12.37
C TRP A 420 9.30 4.56 -12.12
N LYS A 421 9.46 5.73 -12.77
CA LYS A 421 10.66 6.58 -12.63
C LYS A 421 10.85 7.11 -11.20
N GLU A 422 9.75 7.44 -10.53
CA GLU A 422 9.79 8.05 -9.19
C GLU A 422 9.92 7.03 -8.07
N TYR A 423 9.49 5.79 -8.33
CA TYR A 423 9.39 4.73 -7.36
C TYR A 423 10.24 3.52 -7.77
N PRO A 424 11.51 3.45 -7.32
CA PRO A 424 12.40 2.35 -7.68
C PRO A 424 11.85 1.02 -7.17
N ASN A 425 12.24 -0.07 -7.84
CA ASN A 425 11.91 -1.43 -7.45
C ASN A 425 13.22 -2.24 -7.32
N HIS A 426 13.44 -2.85 -6.16
CA HIS A 426 14.75 -3.44 -5.83
C HIS A 426 14.84 -4.96 -6.07
N ILE A 427 13.82 -5.58 -6.67
CA ILE A 427 13.79 -7.04 -6.90
C ILE A 427 14.61 -7.51 -8.11
N GLY A 428 15.20 -6.59 -8.88
CA GLY A 428 16.02 -6.90 -10.06
C GLY A 428 17.07 -5.82 -10.30
N HIS A 429 17.91 -6.02 -11.32
CA HIS A 429 19.04 -5.14 -11.65
C HIS A 429 19.01 -4.60 -13.10
N MET A 430 17.84 -4.65 -13.77
CA MET A 430 17.71 -4.22 -15.16
C MET A 430 17.49 -2.71 -15.30
N ILE A 431 16.50 -2.15 -14.58
CA ILE A 431 16.11 -0.73 -14.67
C ILE A 431 16.57 0.07 -13.44
N PHE A 432 16.77 -0.61 -12.32
CA PHE A 432 17.24 -0.05 -11.05
C PHE A 432 18.39 -0.93 -10.55
N PRO A 433 19.26 -0.42 -9.64
CA PRO A 433 20.39 -1.19 -9.15
C PRO A 433 19.99 -2.39 -8.28
N GLY A 434 18.89 -2.30 -7.53
CA GLY A 434 18.39 -3.40 -6.69
C GLY A 434 19.46 -3.97 -5.75
N CYS A 435 19.80 -5.24 -5.91
CA CYS A 435 20.84 -5.91 -5.12
C CYS A 435 22.25 -5.36 -5.39
N PHE A 436 22.51 -4.77 -6.57
CA PHE A 436 23.82 -4.20 -6.92
C PHE A 436 24.18 -2.95 -6.12
N ARG A 437 23.25 -2.39 -5.32
CA ARG A 437 23.58 -1.37 -4.32
C ARG A 437 24.59 -1.84 -3.27
N CYS A 438 24.78 -3.16 -3.14
CA CYS A 438 25.77 -3.78 -2.25
C CYS A 438 26.59 -4.90 -2.94
N HIS A 439 26.03 -5.53 -3.97
CA HIS A 439 26.66 -6.61 -4.73
C HIS A 439 27.29 -6.08 -6.01
N ASP A 440 28.24 -5.16 -5.90
CA ASP A 440 28.96 -4.50 -6.99
C ASP A 440 30.43 -4.93 -7.10
N GLY A 441 30.91 -5.74 -6.14
CA GLY A 441 32.32 -6.13 -6.04
C GLY A 441 33.23 -5.07 -5.40
N LYS A 442 32.69 -3.89 -5.07
CA LYS A 442 33.43 -2.73 -4.54
C LYS A 442 33.36 -2.63 -3.01
N HIS A 443 32.35 -3.25 -2.42
CA HIS A 443 32.20 -3.34 -0.97
C HIS A 443 33.22 -4.32 -0.36
N LYS A 444 34.24 -3.79 0.32
CA LYS A 444 35.37 -4.59 0.85
C LYS A 444 35.58 -4.38 2.35
N THR A 445 36.07 -5.43 3.01
CA THR A 445 36.63 -5.34 4.37
C THR A 445 38.05 -4.77 4.33
N GLU A 446 38.57 -4.32 5.47
CA GLU A 446 39.98 -3.90 5.61
C GLU A 446 40.97 -5.01 5.23
N THR A 447 40.59 -6.28 5.40
CA THR A 447 41.39 -7.44 5.01
C THR A 447 41.26 -7.81 3.53
N GLY A 448 40.47 -7.07 2.75
CA GLY A 448 40.28 -7.26 1.31
C GLY A 448 39.18 -8.23 0.90
N ASN A 449 38.33 -8.71 1.83
CA ASN A 449 37.20 -9.57 1.47
C ASN A 449 36.11 -8.71 0.81
N ALA A 450 35.72 -9.04 -0.42
CA ALA A 450 34.69 -8.32 -1.17
C ALA A 450 33.32 -9.01 -1.08
N ILE A 451 32.24 -8.23 -1.13
CA ILE A 451 30.90 -8.77 -1.42
C ILE A 451 30.87 -9.20 -2.89
N SER A 452 30.46 -10.45 -3.13
CA SER A 452 30.47 -11.03 -4.48
C SER A 452 29.50 -10.31 -5.43
N HIS A 453 29.96 -10.13 -6.67
CA HIS A 453 29.18 -9.71 -7.84
C HIS A 453 28.92 -10.88 -8.82
N ASP A 454 29.19 -12.12 -8.42
CA ASP A 454 28.95 -13.29 -9.28
C ASP A 454 27.44 -13.54 -9.48
N CYS A 455 26.97 -13.44 -10.73
CA CYS A 455 25.59 -13.68 -11.13
C CYS A 455 25.08 -15.06 -10.65
N LYS A 456 25.94 -16.08 -10.68
CA LYS A 456 25.61 -17.46 -10.30
C LYS A 456 25.36 -17.64 -8.80
N SER A 457 25.61 -16.60 -7.99
CA SER A 457 25.20 -16.59 -6.58
C SER A 457 23.69 -16.34 -6.42
N CYS A 458 23.05 -15.69 -7.40
CA CYS A 458 21.67 -15.25 -7.36
C CYS A 458 20.77 -16.07 -8.30
N HIS A 459 21.19 -16.29 -9.55
CA HIS A 459 20.41 -17.02 -10.53
C HIS A 459 21.28 -17.74 -11.56
N SER A 460 20.67 -18.65 -12.32
CA SER A 460 21.29 -19.33 -13.45
C SER A 460 20.37 -19.27 -14.67
N ILE A 461 20.85 -18.75 -15.79
CA ILE A 461 20.09 -18.70 -17.05
C ILE A 461 20.08 -20.10 -17.65
N ILE A 462 18.91 -20.72 -17.75
CA ILE A 462 18.77 -22.09 -18.26
C ILE A 462 18.34 -22.13 -19.72
N ALA A 463 17.72 -21.06 -20.22
CA ALA A 463 17.46 -20.86 -21.63
C ALA A 463 17.49 -19.38 -22.00
N GLN A 464 17.99 -19.03 -23.18
CA GLN A 464 17.85 -17.69 -23.74
C GLN A 464 17.89 -17.70 -25.27
N GLY A 465 17.29 -16.70 -25.91
CA GLY A 465 17.32 -16.51 -27.37
C GLY A 465 15.94 -16.42 -28.02
N PRO A 466 15.87 -16.54 -29.35
CA PRO A 466 14.59 -16.61 -30.07
C PRO A 466 13.74 -17.79 -29.57
N PRO A 467 12.43 -17.62 -29.28
CA PRO A 467 11.60 -18.68 -28.70
C PRO A 467 11.52 -19.98 -29.52
N ASP A 468 11.68 -19.90 -30.84
CA ASP A 468 11.65 -21.07 -31.71
C ASP A 468 12.93 -21.93 -31.64
N MET A 469 14.04 -21.35 -31.18
CA MET A 469 15.33 -22.02 -31.08
C MET A 469 16.19 -21.41 -29.95
N PRO A 470 15.75 -21.57 -28.68
CA PRO A 470 16.52 -21.04 -27.56
C PRO A 470 17.79 -21.89 -27.35
N GLU A 471 18.89 -21.23 -27.01
CA GLU A 471 20.04 -21.90 -26.42
C GLU A 471 19.64 -22.36 -25.02
N THR A 472 20.04 -23.58 -24.64
CA THR A 472 19.69 -24.16 -23.33
C THR A 472 20.90 -24.77 -22.65
N SER A 473 20.99 -24.62 -21.32
CA SER A 473 22.01 -25.27 -20.50
C SER A 473 21.52 -25.41 -19.07
N VAL A 474 21.58 -26.64 -18.53
CA VAL A 474 21.26 -26.90 -17.12
C VAL A 474 22.34 -26.37 -16.17
N ASP A 475 23.58 -26.23 -16.65
CA ASP A 475 24.72 -25.72 -15.88
C ASP A 475 24.79 -24.18 -15.85
N GLY A 476 23.84 -23.54 -16.54
CA GLY A 476 23.77 -22.10 -16.70
C GLY A 476 24.45 -21.61 -17.98
N LEU A 477 23.83 -20.61 -18.60
CA LEU A 477 24.36 -19.86 -19.73
C LEU A 477 24.95 -18.53 -19.24
N GLU A 478 25.98 -18.07 -19.96
CA GLU A 478 26.41 -16.68 -19.86
C GLU A 478 25.35 -15.78 -20.51
N PHE A 479 25.04 -14.64 -19.90
CA PHE A 479 24.02 -13.74 -20.42
C PHE A 479 24.36 -13.26 -21.83
N LYS A 480 23.35 -13.19 -22.71
CA LYS A 480 23.44 -12.59 -24.03
C LYS A 480 22.44 -11.45 -24.13
N HIS A 481 22.94 -10.27 -24.47
CA HIS A 481 22.08 -9.15 -24.79
C HIS A 481 21.34 -9.44 -26.11
N PRO A 482 20.03 -9.16 -26.22
CA PRO A 482 19.25 -9.42 -27.44
C PRO A 482 19.74 -8.63 -28.68
N GLU A 483 20.32 -7.46 -28.45
CA GLU A 483 21.02 -6.67 -29.47
C GLU A 483 22.52 -6.85 -29.36
N ASP A 484 23.22 -6.75 -30.49
CA ASP A 484 24.68 -6.87 -30.55
C ASP A 484 25.35 -5.61 -29.97
N ILE A 485 25.74 -5.71 -28.70
CA ILE A 485 26.47 -4.68 -27.94
C ILE A 485 27.86 -5.18 -27.51
N GLU A 486 28.40 -6.17 -28.22
CA GLU A 486 29.65 -6.86 -27.86
C GLU A 486 29.60 -7.36 -26.40
N GLU A 487 30.63 -7.06 -25.59
CA GLU A 487 30.72 -7.44 -24.18
C GLU A 487 30.43 -6.27 -23.21
N MET A 488 29.81 -5.18 -23.67
CA MET A 488 29.55 -3.99 -22.85
C MET A 488 28.79 -4.29 -21.55
N TRP A 489 27.91 -5.29 -21.56
CA TRP A 489 27.15 -5.73 -20.38
C TRP A 489 28.02 -6.30 -19.25
N LYS A 490 29.29 -6.66 -19.53
CA LYS A 490 30.25 -7.14 -18.52
C LYS A 490 30.91 -5.99 -17.75
N GLU A 491 30.95 -4.80 -18.33
CA GLU A 491 31.64 -3.63 -17.77
C GLU A 491 30.68 -2.57 -17.24
N MET A 492 29.45 -2.52 -17.77
CA MET A 492 28.43 -1.54 -17.41
C MET A 492 27.19 -2.21 -16.85
N ALA A 493 26.51 -1.53 -15.93
CA ALA A 493 25.29 -2.05 -15.38
C ALA A 493 24.12 -1.83 -16.34
N CYS A 494 23.18 -2.77 -16.38
CA CYS A 494 22.02 -2.71 -17.28
C CYS A 494 21.22 -1.41 -17.09
N TYR A 495 21.06 -0.96 -15.84
CA TYR A 495 20.30 0.24 -15.50
C TYR A 495 20.96 1.55 -15.95
N ASP A 496 22.22 1.53 -16.39
CA ASP A 496 22.89 2.71 -16.96
C ASP A 496 22.36 3.02 -18.37
N CYS A 497 21.81 2.03 -19.08
CA CYS A 497 21.20 2.19 -20.40
C CYS A 497 19.68 1.93 -20.41
N HIS A 498 19.18 1.05 -19.55
CA HIS A 498 17.77 0.66 -19.54
C HIS A 498 16.95 1.48 -18.54
N THR A 499 16.26 2.52 -19.02
CA THR A 499 15.36 3.35 -18.20
C THR A 499 13.96 2.75 -18.03
N GLY A 500 13.64 1.70 -18.79
CA GLY A 500 12.29 1.13 -18.89
C GLY A 500 11.31 1.95 -19.75
N GLY A 501 11.75 3.11 -20.27
CA GLY A 501 11.02 3.97 -21.18
C GLY A 501 11.40 3.78 -22.65
N ALA A 502 11.18 4.82 -23.44
CA ALA A 502 11.51 4.90 -24.87
C ALA A 502 12.89 5.54 -25.13
N ASP A 503 13.55 6.00 -24.06
CA ASP A 503 14.84 6.69 -24.06
C ASP A 503 16.01 5.71 -24.08
#